data_AF-A0A3P6GTL6-F1
#
_entry.id   AF-A0A3P6GTL6-F1
#
_cell.length_a   1.000
_cell.length_b   1.000
_cell.length_c   1.000
_cell.angle_alpha   90.00
_cell.angle_beta   90.00
_cell.angle_gamma   90.00
#
_symmetry.space_group_name_H-M   'P 1'
#
loop_
_entity.id
_entity.type
_entity.pdbx_description
1 polymer ?
#
loop_
_entity_poly.entity_id
_entity_poly.type
_entity_poly.pdbx_seq_one_letter_code
_entity_poly.pdbx_strand_id
1 'polypeptide(L)'
;MNLPSSTSVTSASDSDTSAENSPETCEGCGSRDSWITHSARFRCIIRFYCTHCLLRKHPTSFCPSCFAFYDSSPPHHSRRVSCSDCGSYTHIHCADDANSTPYRCPPCRDPDSFSFFRPIIDANGVRCVDKSLSGAFLCAAKISASSMNKAVRLSGKEKTLP
;
A
#
# COMPACT_ATOMS: atom_id res chain seq x y z
N MET A 1 41.19 -43.10 18.93
CA MET A 1 39.92 -43.28 18.19
C MET A 1 39.91 -42.29 17.04
N ASN A 2 39.84 -42.77 15.80
CA ASN A 2 39.81 -41.94 14.59
C ASN A 2 38.38 -41.48 14.32
N LEU A 3 38.16 -40.18 14.10
CA LEU A 3 36.97 -39.64 13.43
C LEU A 3 37.43 -38.82 12.21
N PRO A 4 36.96 -39.11 10.99
CA PRO A 4 37.25 -38.28 9.82
C PRO A 4 36.38 -37.00 9.82
N SER A 5 37.03 -35.86 9.56
CA SER A 5 36.38 -34.58 9.28
C SER A 5 35.75 -34.62 7.89
N SER A 6 34.47 -34.23 7.81
CA SER A 6 33.74 -34.13 6.54
C SER A 6 33.82 -32.72 5.96
N THR A 7 34.44 -32.66 4.79
CA THR A 7 34.03 -31.94 3.57
C THR A 7 33.70 -30.45 3.66
N SER A 8 34.66 -29.67 3.18
CA SER A 8 34.50 -28.35 2.58
C SER A 8 33.41 -28.36 1.50
N VAL A 9 32.45 -27.42 1.57
CA VAL A 9 31.66 -27.03 0.41
C VAL A 9 31.92 -25.55 0.11
N THR A 10 32.66 -25.37 -0.98
CA THR A 10 32.85 -24.12 -1.70
C THR A 10 31.49 -23.58 -2.13
N SER A 11 31.07 -22.45 -1.57
CA SER A 11 29.95 -21.68 -2.11
C SER A 11 30.44 -20.91 -3.33
N ALA A 12 30.15 -21.45 -4.50
CA ALA A 12 30.27 -20.76 -5.77
C ALA A 12 29.45 -19.47 -5.73
N SER A 13 30.07 -18.40 -6.21
CA SER A 13 29.48 -17.08 -6.39
C SER A 13 28.69 -17.10 -7.69
N ASP A 14 27.40 -17.43 -7.63
CA ASP A 14 26.51 -17.22 -8.77
C ASP A 14 25.80 -15.88 -8.60
N SER A 15 26.32 -14.90 -9.32
CA SER A 15 25.69 -13.60 -9.55
C SER A 15 24.53 -13.80 -10.52
N ASP A 16 23.36 -14.17 -9.99
CA ASP A 16 22.12 -14.15 -10.77
C ASP A 16 21.31 -12.92 -10.38
N THR A 17 21.33 -11.94 -11.29
CA THR A 17 20.58 -10.68 -11.17
C THR A 17 19.10 -10.95 -11.45
N SER A 18 18.45 -11.71 -10.58
CA SER A 18 17.00 -11.65 -10.42
C SER A 18 16.74 -10.43 -9.54
N ALA A 19 16.01 -9.44 -10.05
CA ALA A 19 15.57 -8.32 -9.22
C ALA A 19 14.77 -8.89 -8.04
N GLU A 20 15.43 -9.09 -6.90
CA GLU A 20 14.80 -9.53 -5.67
C GLU A 20 13.75 -8.49 -5.34
N ASN A 21 12.49 -8.84 -5.61
CA ASN A 21 11.38 -8.01 -5.17
C ASN A 21 11.24 -8.22 -3.67
N SER A 22 12.14 -7.61 -2.89
CA SER A 22 12.17 -7.79 -1.46
C SER A 22 11.11 -6.89 -0.82
N PRO A 23 10.41 -7.38 0.21
CA PRO A 23 9.44 -6.57 0.95
C PRO A 23 10.11 -5.43 1.74
N GLU A 24 11.44 -5.28 1.64
CA GLU A 24 12.23 -4.29 2.37
C GLU A 24 12.25 -2.92 1.68
N THR A 25 11.96 -2.85 0.38
CA THR A 25 12.00 -1.60 -0.38
C THR A 25 10.62 -1.25 -0.94
N CYS A 26 10.15 -0.04 -0.67
CA CYS A 26 8.94 0.47 -1.29
C CYS A 26 9.18 0.79 -2.78
N GLU A 27 8.52 0.11 -3.70
CA GLU A 27 8.60 0.37 -5.15
C GLU A 27 7.95 1.71 -5.57
N GLY A 28 7.27 2.40 -4.64
CA GLY A 28 6.67 3.71 -4.90
C GLY A 28 7.62 4.88 -4.68
N CYS A 29 8.37 4.86 -3.58
CA CYS A 29 9.26 5.96 -3.18
C CYS A 29 10.73 5.56 -3.02
N GLY A 30 11.08 4.29 -3.21
CA GLY A 30 12.43 3.76 -3.05
C GLY A 30 12.93 3.66 -1.59
N SER A 31 12.10 4.00 -0.60
CA SER A 31 12.50 3.92 0.81
C SER A 31 12.69 2.45 1.23
N ARG A 32 13.87 2.17 1.79
CA ARG A 32 14.23 0.90 2.44
C ARG A 32 13.87 0.87 3.93
N ASP A 33 13.43 2.01 4.47
CA ASP A 33 13.11 2.19 5.89
C ASP A 33 11.60 2.23 6.12
N SER A 34 10.81 1.73 5.17
CA SER A 34 9.36 1.63 5.36
C SER A 34 9.06 0.57 6.41
N TRP A 35 8.63 1.02 7.59
CA TRP A 35 8.31 0.13 8.72
C TRP A 35 7.29 -0.95 8.37
N ILE A 36 6.32 -0.60 7.51
CA ILE A 36 5.23 -1.48 7.08
C ILE A 36 5.15 -1.43 5.56
N THR A 37 5.36 -2.57 4.94
CA THR A 37 5.18 -2.79 3.50
C THR A 37 4.00 -3.71 3.23
N HIS A 38 3.30 -3.44 2.14
CA HIS A 38 2.10 -4.13 1.71
C HIS A 38 2.31 -4.67 0.31
N SER A 39 1.89 -5.90 0.06
CA SER A 39 1.89 -6.49 -1.28
C SER A 39 0.66 -6.03 -2.07
N ALA A 40 0.84 -5.71 -3.35
CA ALA A 40 -0.27 -5.42 -4.24
C ALA A 40 0.05 -5.90 -5.65
N ARG A 41 -0.93 -6.47 -6.34
CA ARG A 41 -0.81 -6.81 -7.75
C ARG A 41 -0.93 -5.55 -8.60
N PHE A 42 0.08 -5.30 -9.42
CA PHE A 42 0.09 -4.23 -10.40
C PHE A 42 0.58 -4.79 -11.74
N ARG A 43 -0.24 -4.66 -12.80
CA ARG A 43 0.07 -5.18 -14.15
C ARG A 43 0.58 -6.63 -14.15
N CYS A 44 -0.11 -7.50 -13.40
CA CYS A 44 0.20 -8.94 -13.26
C CYS A 44 1.45 -9.32 -12.45
N ILE A 45 2.18 -8.35 -11.90
CA ILE A 45 3.33 -8.60 -11.03
C ILE A 45 2.95 -8.21 -9.59
N ILE A 46 3.41 -8.99 -8.61
CA ILE A 46 3.30 -8.64 -7.19
C ILE A 46 4.35 -7.56 -6.91
N ARG A 47 3.92 -6.45 -6.32
CA ARG A 47 4.79 -5.34 -5.94
C ARG A 47 4.64 -4.98 -4.47
N PHE A 48 5.68 -4.39 -3.88
CA PHE A 48 5.68 -3.98 -2.47
C PHE A 48 5.65 -2.46 -2.33
N TYR A 49 4.72 -1.96 -1.50
CA TYR A 49 4.55 -0.53 -1.26
C TYR A 49 4.43 -0.24 0.23
N CYS A 50 5.02 0.85 0.70
CA CYS A 50 4.70 1.37 2.03
C CYS A 50 3.24 1.82 2.10
N THR A 51 2.68 1.92 3.31
CA THR A 51 1.30 2.35 3.55
C THR A 51 0.93 3.62 2.75
N HIS A 52 1.78 4.65 2.79
CA HIS A 52 1.51 5.90 2.06
C HIS A 52 1.46 5.71 0.54
N CYS A 53 2.45 5.02 -0.04
CA CYS A 53 2.51 4.82 -1.49
C CYS A 53 1.37 3.94 -2.00
N LEU A 54 0.97 2.91 -1.23
CA LEU A 54 -0.17 2.08 -1.59
C LEU A 54 -1.44 2.92 -1.64
N LEU A 55 -1.73 3.69 -0.59
CA LEU A 55 -2.91 4.55 -0.54
C LEU A 55 -2.91 5.57 -1.69
N ARG A 56 -1.77 6.19 -1.98
CA ARG A 56 -1.62 7.16 -3.09
C ARG A 56 -1.84 6.52 -4.48
N LYS A 57 -1.53 5.24 -4.66
CA LYS A 57 -1.80 4.50 -5.92
C LYS A 57 -3.24 4.01 -6.06
N HIS A 58 -4.02 4.05 -4.98
CA HIS A 58 -5.41 3.58 -4.95
C HIS A 58 -6.41 4.67 -4.53
N PRO A 59 -6.42 5.85 -5.19
CA PRO A 59 -7.17 7.04 -4.75
C PRO A 59 -8.70 6.84 -4.76
N THR A 60 -9.21 5.86 -5.51
CA THR A 60 -10.65 5.57 -5.61
C THR A 60 -11.10 4.39 -4.75
N SER A 61 -10.19 3.80 -3.96
CA SER A 61 -10.47 2.62 -3.14
C SER A 61 -10.84 2.95 -1.69
N PHE A 62 -10.75 4.20 -1.27
CA PHE A 62 -11.06 4.62 0.09
C PHE A 62 -11.31 6.13 0.19
N CYS A 63 -11.84 6.57 1.34
CA CYS A 63 -11.96 7.98 1.69
C CYS A 63 -10.63 8.51 2.28
N PRO A 64 -9.95 9.51 1.69
CA PRO A 64 -8.67 10.00 2.19
C PRO A 64 -8.73 10.71 3.55
N SER A 65 -9.91 11.17 4.00
CA SER A 65 -10.04 11.82 5.31
C SER A 65 -10.33 10.84 6.45
N CYS A 66 -11.12 9.79 6.21
CA CYS A 66 -11.53 8.85 7.27
C CYS A 66 -11.05 7.41 7.09
N PHE A 67 -10.31 7.12 6.01
CA PHE A 67 -9.75 5.80 5.70
C PHE A 67 -10.78 4.66 5.57
N ALA A 68 -12.04 5.00 5.32
CA ALA A 68 -13.07 4.02 5.01
C ALA A 68 -12.79 3.39 3.64
N PHE A 69 -12.48 2.09 3.62
CA PHE A 69 -12.23 1.29 2.43
C PHE A 69 -13.53 0.97 1.66
N TYR A 70 -13.45 1.03 0.32
CA TYR A 70 -14.53 0.74 -0.61
C TYR A 70 -14.29 -0.65 -1.23
N ASP A 71 -14.95 -1.67 -0.67
CA ASP A 71 -14.68 -3.06 -1.02
C ASP A 71 -14.96 -3.41 -2.49
N SER A 72 -16.07 -2.92 -3.04
CA SER A 72 -16.48 -3.24 -4.42
C SER A 72 -17.28 -2.15 -5.14
N SER A 73 -17.86 -1.21 -4.40
CA SER A 73 -18.49 -0.03 -4.97
C SER A 73 -18.06 1.21 -4.19
N PRO A 74 -17.49 2.23 -4.87
CA PRO A 74 -17.28 3.51 -4.22
C PRO A 74 -18.64 4.10 -3.82
N PRO A 75 -18.68 5.02 -2.82
CA PRO A 75 -19.93 5.61 -2.35
C PRO A 75 -20.73 6.20 -3.52
N HIS A 76 -22.05 6.16 -3.43
CA HIS A 76 -22.92 6.76 -4.45
C HIS A 76 -22.50 8.21 -4.75
N HIS A 77 -22.62 8.66 -6.01
CA HIS A 77 -22.13 9.97 -6.44
C HIS A 77 -22.69 11.13 -5.60
N SER A 78 -23.93 11.03 -5.11
CA SER A 78 -24.54 12.04 -4.24
C SER A 78 -23.97 12.11 -2.82
N ARG A 79 -23.18 11.12 -2.40
CA ARG A 79 -22.58 11.02 -1.07
C ARG A 79 -21.06 11.17 -1.10
N ARG A 80 -20.49 11.56 -2.24
CA ARG A 80 -19.06 11.78 -2.40
C ARG A 80 -18.76 13.01 -3.24
N VAL A 81 -17.56 13.53 -3.05
CA VAL A 81 -16.93 14.51 -3.93
C VAL A 81 -15.67 13.88 -4.54
N SER A 82 -15.33 14.29 -5.76
CA SER A 82 -14.12 13.82 -6.45
C SER A 82 -13.06 14.90 -6.41
N CYS A 83 -11.83 14.54 -6.07
CA CYS A 83 -10.70 15.46 -6.13
C CYS A 83 -10.43 15.83 -7.60
N SER A 84 -10.26 17.13 -7.86
CA SER A 84 -9.97 17.65 -9.20
C SER A 84 -8.62 17.23 -9.76
N ASP A 85 -7.60 17.01 -8.91
CA ASP A 85 -6.24 16.70 -9.37
C ASP A 85 -5.99 15.20 -9.55
N CYS A 86 -6.52 14.35 -8.65
CA CYS A 86 -6.19 12.93 -8.61
C CYS A 86 -7.38 11.98 -8.73
N GLY A 87 -8.61 12.52 -8.83
CA GLY A 87 -9.84 11.73 -8.95
C GLY A 87 -10.21 10.94 -7.69
N SER A 88 -9.56 11.18 -6.54
CA SER A 88 -9.89 10.46 -5.30
C SER A 88 -11.32 10.74 -4.83
N TYR A 89 -11.99 9.73 -4.28
CA TYR A 89 -13.35 9.87 -3.75
C TYR A 89 -13.33 10.14 -2.26
N THR A 90 -13.93 11.25 -1.84
CA THR A 90 -14.09 11.62 -0.43
C THR A 90 -15.57 11.67 -0.08
N HIS A 91 -15.97 11.16 1.09
CA HIS A 91 -17.35 11.32 1.54
C HIS A 91 -17.71 12.79 1.65
N ILE A 92 -18.95 13.15 1.31
CA ILE A 92 -19.40 14.55 1.37
C ILE A 92 -19.25 15.16 2.77
N HIS A 93 -19.52 14.38 3.83
CA HIS A 93 -19.33 14.81 5.22
C HIS A 93 -17.87 14.80 5.68
N CYS A 94 -16.96 14.19 4.92
CA CYS A 94 -15.51 14.17 5.19
C CYS A 94 -14.76 15.23 4.38
N ALA A 95 -15.46 15.94 3.50
CA ALA A 95 -14.98 17.10 2.81
C ALA A 95 -15.34 18.31 3.66
N ASP A 96 -14.51 18.60 4.67
CA ASP A 96 -14.69 19.72 5.60
C ASP A 96 -14.95 21.05 4.86
N ASP A 97 -14.41 21.17 3.65
CA ASP A 97 -14.61 22.29 2.71
C ASP A 97 -15.21 21.82 1.36
N ALA A 98 -16.30 21.04 1.36
CA ALA A 98 -17.00 20.69 0.11
C ALA A 98 -17.40 21.92 -0.73
N ASN A 99 -17.37 23.12 -0.13
CA ASN A 99 -17.71 24.41 -0.73
C ASN A 99 -16.56 25.05 -1.53
N SER A 100 -15.30 24.62 -1.36
CA SER A 100 -14.22 25.09 -2.23
C SER A 100 -14.29 24.34 -3.55
N THR A 101 -14.93 24.94 -4.55
CA THR A 101 -14.91 24.42 -5.93
C THR A 101 -13.70 24.99 -6.67
N PRO A 102 -12.83 24.15 -7.26
CA PRO A 102 -12.88 22.68 -7.28
C PRO A 102 -12.33 22.03 -6.00
N TYR A 103 -12.98 20.95 -5.54
CA TYR A 103 -12.54 20.21 -4.35
C TYR A 103 -11.17 19.58 -4.55
N ARG A 104 -10.31 19.69 -3.53
CA ARG A 104 -9.00 19.01 -3.43
C ARG A 104 -8.93 18.18 -2.16
N CYS A 105 -8.57 16.91 -2.30
CA CYS A 105 -8.38 16.03 -1.16
C CYS A 105 -7.12 16.40 -0.35
N PRO A 106 -7.00 15.95 0.92
CA PRO A 106 -5.85 16.32 1.76
C PRO A 106 -4.47 16.09 1.11
N PRO A 107 -4.20 14.96 0.42
CA PRO A 107 -2.93 14.75 -0.29
C PRO A 107 -2.66 15.73 -1.44
N CYS A 108 -3.69 16.30 -2.06
CA CYS A 108 -3.55 17.25 -3.17
C CYS A 108 -3.54 18.71 -2.70
N ARG A 109 -4.07 18.99 -1.51
CA ARG A 109 -3.95 20.30 -0.86
C ARG A 109 -2.53 20.59 -0.40
N ASP A 110 -1.79 19.54 -0.01
CA ASP A 110 -0.41 19.65 0.47
C ASP A 110 0.44 18.47 -0.05
N PRO A 111 0.80 18.47 -1.34
CA PRO A 111 1.46 17.32 -1.97
C PRO A 111 2.88 17.05 -1.45
N ASP A 112 3.56 18.06 -0.92
CA ASP A 112 4.96 17.98 -0.52
C ASP A 112 5.12 17.53 0.95
N SER A 113 4.19 17.93 1.83
CA SER A 113 4.31 17.66 3.27
C SER A 113 3.39 16.52 3.75
N PHE A 114 2.29 16.27 3.03
CA PHE A 114 1.29 15.30 3.44
C PHE A 114 1.80 13.85 3.39
N SER A 115 1.61 13.13 4.49
CA SER A 115 1.76 11.68 4.53
C SER A 115 0.54 11.05 5.17
N PHE A 116 0.05 9.98 4.54
CA PHE A 116 -1.02 9.15 5.08
C PHE A 116 -0.57 8.35 6.31
N PHE A 117 0.73 8.11 6.44
CA PHE A 117 1.27 7.23 7.45
C PHE A 117 2.67 7.68 7.84
N ARG A 118 2.77 8.30 9.01
CA ARG A 118 4.02 8.72 9.63
C ARG A 118 4.06 8.13 11.04
N PRO A 119 4.71 6.97 11.25
CA PRO A 119 4.83 6.33 12.55
C PRO A 119 5.36 7.30 13.61
N ILE A 120 4.83 7.21 14.82
CA ILE A 120 5.36 7.95 15.96
C ILE A 120 6.58 7.19 16.48
N ILE A 121 7.66 7.90 16.79
CA ILE A 121 8.83 7.33 17.48
C ILE A 121 8.68 7.68 18.96
N ASP A 122 8.63 6.66 19.82
CA ASP A 122 8.58 6.87 21.26
C ASP A 122 9.94 7.30 21.84
N ALA A 123 9.99 7.58 23.13
CA ALA A 123 11.22 7.99 23.82
C ALA A 123 12.34 6.94 23.77
N ASN A 124 12.02 5.67 23.50
CA ASN A 124 12.97 4.57 23.40
C ASN A 124 13.45 4.33 21.95
N GLY A 125 12.98 5.14 21.00
CA GLY A 125 13.28 4.96 19.57
C GLY A 125 12.42 3.90 18.88
N VAL A 126 11.36 3.40 19.53
CA VAL A 126 10.47 2.38 18.98
C VAL A 126 9.37 3.04 18.15
N ARG A 127 9.11 2.48 16.98
CA ARG A 127 8.00 2.91 16.12
C ARG A 127 6.67 2.43 16.68
N CYS A 128 5.68 3.31 16.74
CA CYS A 128 4.34 3.02 17.26
C CYS A 128 3.26 3.46 16.26
N VAL A 129 2.17 2.68 16.20
CA VAL A 129 0.92 3.04 15.51
C VAL A 129 -0.08 3.49 16.55
N ASP A 130 -0.49 4.76 16.48
CA ASP A 130 -1.56 5.27 17.32
C ASP A 130 -2.94 5.02 16.70
N LYS A 131 -3.99 5.48 17.38
CA LYS A 131 -5.35 5.31 16.88
C LYS A 131 -5.59 6.04 15.56
N SER A 132 -4.94 7.19 15.33
CA SER A 132 -5.10 7.95 14.09
C SER A 132 -4.48 7.23 12.88
N LEU A 133 -3.29 6.66 13.04
CA LEU A 133 -2.57 5.90 12.01
C LEU A 133 -3.18 4.51 11.76
N SER A 134 -3.87 3.93 12.76
CA SER A 134 -4.49 2.61 12.64
C SER A 134 -5.49 2.52 11.47
N GLY A 135 -6.21 3.61 11.20
CA GLY A 135 -7.16 3.68 10.08
C GLY A 135 -6.46 3.59 8.72
N ALA A 136 -5.39 4.36 8.53
CA ALA A 136 -4.59 4.33 7.31
C ALA A 136 -3.94 2.96 7.08
N PHE A 137 -3.38 2.36 8.14
CA PHE A 137 -2.81 1.02 8.09
C PHE A 137 -3.86 -0.04 7.73
N LEU A 138 -5.00 -0.06 8.42
CA LEU A 138 -6.08 -1.02 8.15
C LEU A 138 -6.62 -0.87 6.73
N CYS A 139 -6.77 0.38 6.26
CA CYS A 139 -7.21 0.65 4.89
C CYS A 139 -6.22 0.12 3.85
N ALA A 140 -4.93 0.36 4.05
CA ALA A 140 -3.87 -0.17 3.18
C ALA A 140 -3.88 -1.71 3.17
N ALA A 141 -4.02 -2.36 4.33
CA ALA A 141 -4.12 -3.80 4.43
C ALA A 141 -5.34 -4.36 3.68
N LYS A 142 -6.50 -3.70 3.76
CA LYS A 142 -7.70 -4.09 2.99
C LYS A 142 -7.51 -3.93 1.48
N ILE A 143 -6.85 -2.86 1.03
CA ILE A 143 -6.51 -2.67 -0.38
C ILE A 143 -5.56 -3.76 -0.86
N SER A 144 -4.52 -4.07 -0.08
CA SER A 144 -3.57 -5.15 -0.35
C SER A 144 -4.30 -6.49 -0.49
N ALA A 145 -5.14 -6.85 0.50
CA ALA A 145 -5.93 -8.09 0.47
C ALA A 145 -6.87 -8.16 -0.74
N SER A 146 -7.59 -7.07 -1.05
CA SER A 146 -8.47 -7.01 -2.24
C SER A 146 -7.69 -7.16 -3.55
N SER A 147 -6.52 -6.53 -3.64
CA SER A 147 -5.61 -6.64 -4.79
C SER A 147 -5.13 -8.08 -5.00
N MET A 148 -4.71 -8.75 -3.92
CA MET A 148 -4.25 -10.14 -3.97
C MET A 148 -5.40 -11.13 -4.22
N ASN A 149 -6.59 -10.90 -3.67
CA ASN A 149 -7.76 -11.73 -3.95
C ASN A 149 -8.18 -11.66 -5.43
N LYS A 150 -8.09 -10.48 -6.06
CA LYS A 150 -8.28 -10.33 -7.51
C LYS A 150 -7.20 -11.09 -8.29
N ALA A 151 -5.96 -11.12 -7.79
CA ALA A 151 -4.88 -11.89 -8.40
C ALA A 151 -5.19 -13.39 -8.45
N VAL A 152 -5.62 -13.96 -7.33
CA VAL A 152 -5.94 -15.39 -7.19
C VAL A 152 -7.10 -15.79 -8.11
N ARG A 153 -8.16 -14.98 -8.16
CA ARG A 153 -9.33 -15.26 -9.03
C ARG A 153 -9.00 -15.28 -10.51
N LEU A 154 -8.03 -14.49 -10.96
CA LEU A 154 -7.58 -14.50 -12.36
C LEU A 154 -6.72 -15.74 -12.63
N SER A 155 -5.82 -16.11 -11.72
CA SER A 155 -5.00 -17.32 -11.85
C SER A 155 -5.80 -18.62 -11.75
N GLY A 156 -6.95 -18.61 -11.06
CA GLY A 156 -7.85 -19.76 -10.96
C GLY A 156 -8.74 -20.00 -12.18
N LYS A 157 -8.87 -19.02 -13.10
CA LYS A 157 -9.67 -19.13 -14.32
C LYS A 157 -8.90 -19.65 -15.54
N GLU A 158 -7.58 -19.79 -15.46
CA GLU A 158 -6.72 -20.33 -16.52
C GLU A 158 -6.92 -21.85 -16.73
N LYS A 159 -7.49 -22.58 -15.77
CA LYS A 159 -7.61 -24.06 -15.81
C LYS A 159 -8.91 -24.57 -16.45
N THR A 160 -9.61 -23.76 -17.24
CA THR A 160 -10.84 -24.22 -17.93
C THR A 160 -10.95 -23.57 -19.30
N LEU A 161 -10.14 -24.05 -20.25
CA LEU A 161 -10.51 -23.99 -21.66
C LEU A 161 -10.35 -25.40 -22.25
N PRO A 162 -11.39 -25.95 -22.90
CA PRO A 162 -11.35 -27.26 -23.57
C PRO A 162 -10.47 -27.26 -24.83
#